data_AF-A0A9P2W2N6-F1
#
_entry.id   AF-A0A9P2W2N6-F1
#
_cell.length_a   1.000
_cell.length_b   1.000
_cell.length_c   1.000
_cell.angle_alpha   90.00
_cell.angle_beta   90.00
_cell.angle_gamma   90.00
#
_symmetry.space_group_name_H-M   'P 1'
#
loop_
_entity.id
_entity.type
_entity.pdbx_description
1 polymer ?
#
loop_
_entity_poly.entity_id
_entity_poly.type
_entity_poly.pdbx_seq_one_letter_code
_entity_poly.pdbx_strand_id
1 'polypeptide(L)'
;MAGFINKLTGFFTISRQHNPHFEAASKSRRMGGFDPAKKHINKAIEECGDTIVARSRWLYDNESLYGSATEEWVSAAVSDGIKPYPRIEGFQEEKKKLLDLWWQWVDEADYDEDANFYGLQATIAREVFLTGECFVRLHYVDLYGRSGVPLQLQIYPTEMLDLAYNGPAEIEGNYIRMGIEFNASGKRVAYHFWEHHPYDDVPANMAFESQERVRVKGSA
;
A
#
# COMPACT_ATOMS: atom_id res chain seq x y z
N MET A 1 -52.07 48.49 -17.32
CA MET A 1 -50.73 48.44 -17.97
C MET A 1 -49.62 48.93 -17.03
N ALA A 2 -49.55 48.40 -15.79
CA ALA A 2 -48.55 48.83 -14.80
C ALA A 2 -48.05 47.66 -13.92
N GLY A 3 -48.07 46.43 -14.47
CA GLY A 3 -47.68 45.21 -13.74
C GLY A 3 -46.52 44.44 -14.36
N PHE A 4 -46.00 44.87 -15.52
CA PHE A 4 -45.01 44.11 -16.28
C PHE A 4 -43.56 44.59 -16.11
N ILE A 5 -43.35 45.77 -15.51
CA ILE A 5 -42.01 46.38 -15.37
C ILE A 5 -41.28 45.92 -14.08
N ASN A 6 -42.00 45.41 -13.07
CA ASN A 6 -41.40 44.96 -11.81
C ASN A 6 -40.75 43.56 -11.85
N LYS A 7 -40.80 42.84 -12.98
CA LYS A 7 -40.14 41.53 -13.14
C LYS A 7 -38.74 41.59 -13.76
N LEU A 8 -38.29 42.76 -14.21
CA LEU A 8 -36.97 42.94 -14.84
C LEU A 8 -35.91 43.60 -13.93
N THR A 9 -36.30 44.05 -12.74
CA THR A 9 -35.39 44.74 -11.80
C THR A 9 -34.74 43.82 -10.75
N GLY A 10 -35.05 42.51 -10.76
CA GLY A 10 -34.52 41.54 -9.80
C GLY A 10 -33.22 40.83 -10.21
N PHE A 11 -32.66 41.09 -11.40
CA PHE A 11 -31.49 40.35 -11.91
C PHE A 11 -30.13 40.81 -11.38
N PHE A 12 -30.07 41.90 -10.60
CA PHE A 12 -28.82 42.42 -10.01
C PHE A 12 -28.97 42.76 -8.53
N THR A 13 -29.69 41.94 -7.76
CA THR A 13 -29.60 42.02 -6.30
C THR A 13 -28.20 41.54 -5.89
N ILE A 14 -27.26 42.46 -5.70
CA ILE A 14 -25.99 42.17 -5.03
C ILE A 14 -26.35 41.80 -3.59
N SER A 15 -26.57 40.51 -3.33
CA SER A 15 -26.66 40.04 -1.95
C SER A 15 -25.30 40.34 -1.32
N ARG A 16 -25.25 41.21 -0.32
CA ARG A 16 -24.10 41.32 0.58
C ARG A 16 -23.95 39.98 1.28
N GLN A 17 -23.18 39.07 0.71
CA GLN A 17 -22.76 37.85 1.42
C GLN A 17 -21.83 38.32 2.53
N HIS A 18 -22.22 38.04 3.78
CA HIS A 18 -21.40 38.34 4.93
C HIS A 18 -20.11 37.53 4.82
N ASN A 19 -18.97 38.21 4.65
CA ASN A 19 -17.67 37.54 4.62
C ASN A 19 -17.31 37.14 6.06
N PRO A 20 -17.00 35.86 6.31
CA PRO A 20 -16.49 35.44 7.61
C PRO A 20 -15.10 36.06 7.86
N HIS A 21 -14.67 36.06 9.13
CA HIS A 21 -13.38 36.62 9.55
C HIS A 21 -12.17 36.01 8.82
N PHE A 22 -12.28 34.75 8.36
CA PHE A 22 -11.26 34.08 7.55
C PHE A 22 -11.81 33.80 6.15
N GLU A 23 -11.10 34.22 5.10
CA GLU A 23 -11.51 34.03 3.70
C GLU A 23 -11.73 32.55 3.34
N ALA A 24 -10.93 31.64 3.93
CA ALA A 24 -11.05 30.21 3.74
C ALA A 24 -12.41 29.63 4.17
N ALA A 25 -13.12 30.30 5.08
CA ALA A 25 -14.46 29.90 5.52
C ALA A 25 -15.58 30.55 4.67
N SER A 26 -15.23 31.42 3.71
CA SER A 26 -16.19 32.12 2.87
C SER A 26 -16.99 31.13 2.04
N LYS A 27 -18.31 31.34 1.96
CA LYS A 27 -19.21 30.63 1.04
C LYS A 27 -19.54 31.48 -0.19
N SER A 28 -18.70 32.46 -0.48
CA SER A 28 -18.87 33.31 -1.65
C SER A 28 -18.67 32.52 -2.95
N ARG A 29 -19.09 33.09 -4.09
CA ARG A 29 -18.93 32.46 -5.41
C ARG A 29 -17.52 31.90 -5.67
N ARG A 30 -16.48 32.61 -5.20
CA ARG A 30 -15.07 32.18 -5.32
C ARG A 30 -14.82 30.82 -4.68
N MET A 31 -15.44 30.58 -3.52
CA MET A 31 -15.29 29.35 -2.73
C MET A 31 -16.42 28.35 -2.97
N GLY A 32 -17.40 28.67 -3.82
CA GLY A 32 -18.59 27.82 -4.02
C GLY A 32 -18.30 26.45 -4.64
N GLY A 33 -17.22 26.32 -5.41
CA GLY A 33 -16.74 25.04 -5.95
C GLY A 33 -15.65 24.37 -5.10
N PHE A 34 -15.22 25.01 -4.03
CA PHE A 34 -14.18 24.49 -3.15
C PHE A 34 -14.83 23.91 -1.89
N ASP A 35 -15.18 22.63 -1.96
CA ASP A 35 -15.69 21.86 -0.82
C ASP A 35 -14.65 20.81 -0.40
N PRO A 36 -13.66 21.20 0.43
CA PRO A 36 -12.62 20.27 0.85
C PRO A 36 -13.24 19.18 1.73
N ALA A 37 -12.89 17.92 1.46
CA ALA A 37 -13.39 16.78 2.20
C ALA A 37 -13.03 16.88 3.70
N LYS A 38 -14.03 16.73 4.57
CA LYS A 38 -13.86 16.71 6.04
C LYS A 38 -13.76 15.27 6.54
N LYS A 39 -12.79 14.51 6.02
CA LYS A 39 -12.63 13.09 6.32
C LYS A 39 -11.29 12.83 6.99
N HIS A 40 -11.27 11.91 7.95
CA HIS A 40 -10.01 11.40 8.50
C HIS A 40 -9.25 10.64 7.40
N ILE A 41 -7.91 10.60 7.47
CA ILE A 41 -7.06 9.99 6.44
C ILE A 41 -7.49 8.56 6.10
N ASN A 42 -7.77 7.71 7.10
CA ASN A 42 -8.27 6.35 6.87
C ASN A 42 -9.56 6.31 6.03
N LYS A 43 -10.49 7.27 6.22
CA LYS A 43 -11.72 7.29 5.42
C LYS A 43 -11.47 7.82 4.02
N ALA A 44 -10.50 8.72 3.84
CA ALA A 44 -10.07 9.15 2.52
C ALA A 44 -9.43 7.98 1.75
N ILE A 45 -8.51 7.23 2.39
CA ILE A 45 -7.87 6.04 1.80
C ILE A 45 -8.92 4.98 1.43
N GLU A 46 -9.85 4.68 2.32
CA GLU A 46 -10.95 3.73 2.04
C GLU A 46 -11.78 4.12 0.80
N GLU A 47 -11.95 5.41 0.53
CA GLU A 47 -12.80 5.89 -0.57
C GLU A 47 -12.07 6.09 -1.90
N CYS A 48 -10.80 6.46 -1.87
CA CYS A 48 -10.05 6.79 -3.08
C CYS A 48 -8.70 6.10 -3.24
N GLY A 49 -8.31 5.25 -2.28
CA GLY A 49 -7.02 4.52 -2.27
C GLY A 49 -6.81 3.74 -3.56
N ASP A 50 -7.74 2.85 -3.91
CA ASP A 50 -7.66 2.03 -5.14
C ASP A 50 -7.50 2.89 -6.40
N THR A 51 -8.22 4.02 -6.47
CA THR A 51 -8.13 4.93 -7.61
C THR A 51 -6.79 5.66 -7.67
N ILE A 52 -6.22 6.05 -6.52
CA ILE A 52 -4.90 6.68 -6.44
C ILE A 52 -3.84 5.68 -6.89
N VAL A 53 -3.88 4.46 -6.38
CA VAL A 53 -2.95 3.37 -6.71
C VAL A 53 -3.01 3.05 -8.21
N ALA A 54 -4.20 2.81 -8.76
CA ALA A 54 -4.38 2.52 -10.17
C ALA A 54 -3.84 3.64 -11.09
N ARG A 55 -4.05 4.91 -10.71
CA ARG A 55 -3.51 6.06 -11.46
C ARG A 55 -1.99 6.15 -11.34
N SER A 56 -1.43 5.82 -10.18
CA SER A 56 0.02 5.79 -9.98
C SER A 56 0.69 4.75 -10.87
N ARG A 57 0.15 3.53 -10.91
CA ARG A 57 0.60 2.45 -11.82
C ARG A 57 0.53 2.88 -13.28
N TRP A 58 -0.60 3.46 -13.68
CA TRP A 58 -0.77 3.96 -15.04
C TRP A 58 0.26 5.03 -15.40
N LEU A 59 0.56 5.97 -14.49
CA LEU A 59 1.58 6.98 -14.71
C LEU A 59 2.98 6.37 -14.84
N TYR A 60 3.30 5.32 -14.08
CA TYR A 60 4.57 4.61 -14.23
C TYR A 60 4.76 4.00 -15.61
N ASP A 61 3.72 3.38 -16.16
CA ASP A 61 3.81 2.74 -17.48
C ASP A 61 3.76 3.73 -18.65
N ASN A 62 3.11 4.89 -18.47
CA ASN A 62 2.77 5.79 -19.58
C ASN A 62 3.51 7.13 -19.55
N GLU A 63 3.99 7.58 -18.39
CA GLU A 63 4.66 8.88 -18.23
C GLU A 63 6.16 8.70 -17.91
N SER A 64 7.01 9.04 -18.87
CA SER A 64 8.46 8.79 -18.77
C SER A 64 9.13 9.50 -17.58
N LEU A 65 8.63 10.69 -17.21
CA LEU A 65 9.16 11.44 -16.07
C LEU A 65 8.86 10.73 -14.76
N TYR A 66 7.67 10.14 -14.63
CA TYR A 66 7.28 9.42 -13.43
C TYR A 66 8.07 8.12 -13.30
N GLY A 67 8.15 7.33 -14.39
CA GLY A 67 8.98 6.12 -14.43
C GLY A 67 10.45 6.41 -14.10
N SER A 68 11.04 7.44 -14.69
CA SER A 68 12.43 7.83 -14.43
C SER A 68 12.66 8.26 -12.97
N ALA A 69 11.72 9.01 -12.39
CA ALA A 69 11.80 9.41 -10.98
C ALA A 69 11.71 8.20 -10.04
N THR A 70 10.88 7.19 -10.38
CA THR A 70 10.81 5.94 -9.62
C THR A 70 12.13 5.17 -9.69
N GLU A 71 12.76 5.04 -10.87
CA GLU A 71 14.06 4.37 -10.99
C GLU A 71 15.17 5.11 -10.23
N GLU A 72 15.19 6.45 -10.30
CA GLU A 72 16.14 7.26 -9.54
C GLU A 72 15.97 7.04 -8.04
N TRP A 73 14.73 7.00 -7.56
CA TRP A 73 14.42 6.67 -6.17
C TRP A 73 14.93 5.28 -5.77
N VAL A 74 14.65 4.25 -6.57
CA VAL A 74 15.09 2.88 -6.29
C VAL A 74 16.62 2.81 -6.25
N SER A 75 17.30 3.44 -7.22
CA SER A 75 18.75 3.52 -7.25
C SER A 75 19.32 4.25 -6.04
N ALA A 76 18.68 5.32 -5.57
CA ALA A 76 19.13 6.07 -4.40
C ALA A 76 18.87 5.32 -3.08
N ALA A 77 17.74 4.60 -2.99
CA ALA A 77 17.33 3.89 -1.77
C ALA A 77 18.08 2.57 -1.57
N VAL A 78 18.28 1.80 -2.63
CA VAL A 78 18.83 0.42 -2.56
C VAL A 78 20.19 0.30 -3.23
N SER A 79 20.47 1.07 -4.29
CA SER A 79 21.70 0.99 -5.07
C SER A 79 22.00 -0.45 -5.54
N ASP A 80 23.13 -1.03 -5.14
CA ASP A 80 23.58 -2.39 -5.49
C ASP A 80 23.13 -3.45 -4.46
N GLY A 81 22.23 -3.05 -3.54
CA GLY A 81 21.67 -3.88 -2.50
C GLY A 81 22.22 -3.57 -1.11
N ILE A 82 21.33 -3.54 -0.13
CA ILE A 82 21.65 -3.38 1.28
C ILE A 82 22.16 -4.73 1.79
N LYS A 83 23.45 -4.77 2.13
CA LYS A 83 24.19 -5.98 2.55
C LYS A 83 24.42 -5.97 4.07
N PRO A 84 24.32 -7.12 4.75
CA PRO A 84 24.59 -7.18 6.17
C PRO A 84 26.09 -7.00 6.41
N TYR A 85 26.42 -6.31 7.50
CA TYR A 85 27.78 -6.25 8.03
C TYR A 85 27.79 -6.87 9.44
N PRO A 86 28.12 -8.18 9.57
CA PRO A 86 28.14 -8.84 10.86
C PRO A 86 29.15 -8.20 11.82
N ARG A 87 28.66 -7.78 12.99
CA ARG A 87 29.49 -7.22 14.07
C ARG A 87 29.91 -8.34 15.03
N ILE A 88 30.91 -9.12 14.62
CA ILE A 88 31.50 -10.19 15.43
C ILE A 88 32.98 -9.86 15.68
N GLU A 89 33.37 -9.69 16.94
CA GLU A 89 34.75 -9.39 17.35
C GLU A 89 35.53 -10.69 17.62
N GLY A 90 36.80 -10.75 17.21
CA GLY A 90 37.71 -11.88 17.52
C GLY A 90 37.46 -13.20 16.76
N PHE A 91 36.35 -13.33 16.03
CA PHE A 91 35.90 -14.58 15.40
C PHE A 91 35.73 -14.40 13.87
N GLN A 92 36.85 -14.45 13.13
CA GLN A 92 36.85 -14.23 11.68
C GLN A 92 36.24 -15.40 10.89
N GLU A 93 36.42 -16.63 11.36
CA GLU A 93 35.89 -17.83 10.69
C GLU A 93 34.36 -17.89 10.79
N GLU A 94 33.79 -17.54 11.94
CA GLU A 94 32.35 -17.46 12.17
C GLU A 94 31.72 -16.36 11.32
N LYS A 95 32.40 -15.21 11.21
CA LYS A 95 31.97 -14.12 10.31
C LYS A 95 31.94 -14.59 8.86
N LYS A 96 32.97 -15.33 8.42
CA LYS A 96 33.02 -15.89 7.07
C LYS A 96 31.88 -16.87 6.83
N LYS A 97 31.67 -17.84 7.74
CA LYS A 97 30.57 -18.81 7.64
C LYS A 97 29.19 -18.15 7.56
N LEU A 98 28.96 -17.09 8.35
CA LEU A 98 27.70 -16.35 8.31
C LEU A 98 27.50 -15.63 6.97
N LEU A 99 28.56 -15.03 6.43
CA LEU A 99 28.50 -14.38 5.12
C LEU A 99 28.31 -15.41 4.00
N ASP A 100 28.99 -16.55 4.06
CA ASP A 100 28.81 -17.65 3.10
C ASP A 100 27.36 -18.16 3.12
N LEU A 101 26.78 -18.33 4.32
CA LEU A 101 25.37 -18.70 4.49
C LEU A 101 24.43 -17.63 3.93
N TRP A 102 24.73 -16.35 4.17
CA TRP A 102 23.96 -15.24 3.61
C TRP A 102 23.96 -15.28 2.07
N TRP A 103 25.13 -15.45 1.44
CA TRP A 103 25.22 -15.50 -0.01
C TRP A 103 24.46 -16.67 -0.61
N GLN A 104 24.43 -17.83 0.05
CA GLN A 104 23.62 -18.96 -0.38
C GLN A 104 22.13 -18.67 -0.25
N TRP A 105 21.72 -18.05 0.86
CA TRP A 105 20.32 -17.70 1.09
C TRP A 105 19.80 -16.61 0.16
N VAL A 106 20.64 -15.68 -0.29
CA VAL A 106 20.23 -14.57 -1.18
C VAL A 106 19.48 -15.06 -2.41
N ASP A 107 19.92 -16.16 -3.02
CA ASP A 107 19.29 -16.73 -4.21
C ASP A 107 18.03 -17.54 -3.90
N GLU A 108 17.83 -17.93 -2.64
CA GLU A 108 16.68 -18.71 -2.15
C GLU A 108 15.65 -17.84 -1.40
N ALA A 109 15.95 -16.55 -1.22
CA ALA A 109 15.20 -15.65 -0.34
C ALA A 109 13.77 -15.41 -0.81
N ASP A 110 13.54 -15.43 -2.12
CA ASP A 110 12.22 -15.21 -2.70
C ASP A 110 11.37 -16.47 -2.65
N TYR A 111 10.15 -16.31 -2.13
CA TYR A 111 9.17 -17.39 -2.09
C TYR A 111 8.59 -17.70 -3.48
N ASP A 112 8.43 -16.67 -4.32
CA ASP A 112 7.85 -16.83 -5.66
C ASP A 112 8.92 -17.24 -6.69
N GLU A 113 10.21 -17.26 -6.30
CA GLU A 113 11.36 -17.66 -7.10
C GLU A 113 11.57 -16.82 -8.39
N ASP A 114 11.09 -15.57 -8.39
CA ASP A 114 11.21 -14.62 -9.50
C ASP A 114 12.46 -13.74 -9.41
N ALA A 115 12.95 -13.49 -8.19
CA ALA A 115 14.10 -12.64 -7.92
C ALA A 115 15.00 -13.18 -6.81
N ASN A 116 16.22 -12.64 -6.71
CA ASN A 116 17.05 -12.81 -5.51
C ASN A 116 16.70 -11.75 -4.45
N PHE A 117 17.29 -11.86 -3.26
CA PHE A 117 17.06 -10.92 -2.16
C PHE A 117 17.26 -9.44 -2.54
N TYR A 118 18.21 -9.11 -3.42
CA TYR A 118 18.44 -7.72 -3.83
C TYR A 118 17.40 -7.24 -4.85
N GLY A 119 16.88 -8.13 -5.69
CA GLY A 119 15.72 -7.87 -6.53
C GLY A 119 14.45 -7.61 -5.69
N LEU A 120 14.27 -8.35 -4.59
CA LEU A 120 13.21 -8.08 -3.62
C LEU A 120 13.33 -6.69 -3.01
N GLN A 121 14.54 -6.26 -2.63
CA GLN A 121 14.76 -4.89 -2.11
C GLN A 121 14.37 -3.82 -3.12
N ALA A 122 14.79 -3.98 -4.39
CA ALA A 122 14.44 -3.06 -5.46
C ALA A 122 12.92 -3.01 -5.68
N THR A 123 12.25 -4.17 -5.64
CA THR A 123 10.80 -4.29 -5.76
C THR A 123 10.09 -3.57 -4.61
N ILE A 124 10.49 -3.80 -3.36
CA ILE A 124 9.93 -3.11 -2.19
C ILE A 124 10.12 -1.59 -2.30
N ALA A 125 11.31 -1.13 -2.67
CA ALA A 125 11.59 0.30 -2.81
C ALA A 125 10.72 0.96 -3.88
N ARG A 126 10.47 0.25 -4.99
CA ARG A 126 9.58 0.66 -6.07
C ARG A 126 8.13 0.73 -5.61
N GLU A 127 7.64 -0.32 -4.96
CA GLU A 127 6.28 -0.38 -4.39
C GLU A 127 6.02 0.78 -3.43
N VAL A 128 6.95 1.03 -2.51
CA VAL A 128 6.85 2.15 -1.56
C VAL A 128 6.75 3.51 -2.27
N PHE A 129 7.44 3.70 -3.40
CA PHE A 129 7.34 4.95 -4.16
C PHE A 129 6.02 5.07 -4.94
N LEU A 130 5.59 3.97 -5.56
CA LEU A 130 4.40 3.95 -6.42
C LEU A 130 3.12 4.03 -5.62
N THR A 131 3.00 3.20 -4.58
CA THR A 131 1.73 2.96 -3.89
C THR A 131 1.76 3.41 -2.42
N GLY A 132 2.95 3.71 -1.90
CA GLY A 132 3.14 4.22 -0.53
C GLY A 132 3.33 3.12 0.51
N GLU A 133 3.10 1.85 0.16
CA GLU A 133 3.29 0.72 1.06
C GLU A 133 3.61 -0.57 0.30
N CYS A 134 4.21 -1.51 1.01
CA CYS A 134 4.52 -2.84 0.52
C CYS A 134 4.50 -3.78 1.72
N PHE A 135 3.90 -4.96 1.56
CA PHE A 135 3.86 -5.97 2.61
C PHE A 135 4.87 -7.07 2.29
N VAL A 136 5.48 -7.62 3.35
CA VAL A 136 6.39 -8.77 3.22
C VAL A 136 5.88 -9.86 4.15
N ARG A 137 5.45 -10.97 3.57
CA ARG A 137 5.04 -12.17 4.31
C ARG A 137 6.25 -13.06 4.51
N LEU A 138 6.49 -13.45 5.77
CA LEU A 138 7.55 -14.37 6.14
C LEU A 138 7.05 -15.81 6.04
N HIS A 139 7.71 -16.62 5.22
CA HIS A 139 7.46 -18.06 5.11
C HIS A 139 8.57 -18.82 5.80
N TYR A 140 8.22 -19.60 6.83
CA TYR A 140 9.14 -20.53 7.47
C TYR A 140 9.01 -21.89 6.78
N VAL A 141 10.04 -22.25 6.03
CA VAL A 141 10.04 -23.44 5.15
C VAL A 141 10.94 -24.54 5.69
N ASP A 142 10.62 -25.79 5.36
CA ASP A 142 11.46 -26.94 5.70
C ASP A 142 12.79 -26.90 4.94
N LEU A 143 13.86 -27.33 5.63
CA LEU A 143 15.25 -27.16 5.19
C LEU A 143 15.72 -28.10 4.07
N TYR A 144 14.84 -28.95 3.52
CA TYR A 144 15.27 -30.05 2.65
C TYR A 144 15.73 -29.51 1.28
N GLY A 145 17.04 -29.58 1.00
CA GLY A 145 17.63 -29.24 -0.29
C GLY A 145 18.01 -27.77 -0.49
N ARG A 146 18.03 -26.95 0.58
CA ARG A 146 18.35 -25.51 0.55
C ARG A 146 19.58 -25.16 1.39
N SER A 147 20.00 -23.89 1.38
CA SER A 147 21.14 -23.30 2.11
C SER A 147 21.16 -23.55 3.63
N GLY A 148 20.10 -24.14 4.20
CA GLY A 148 19.97 -24.37 5.63
C GLY A 148 19.29 -23.22 6.38
N VAL A 149 18.85 -22.17 5.67
CA VAL A 149 18.07 -21.06 6.23
C VAL A 149 16.57 -21.32 6.01
N PRO A 150 15.75 -21.48 7.07
CA PRO A 150 14.33 -21.83 6.96
C PRO A 150 13.46 -20.58 6.81
N LEU A 151 13.83 -19.66 5.91
CA LEU A 151 13.13 -18.39 5.74
C LEU A 151 13.04 -18.01 4.27
N GLN A 152 11.85 -17.66 3.83
CA GLN A 152 11.61 -16.98 2.56
C GLN A 152 10.71 -15.78 2.76
N LEU A 153 10.79 -14.86 1.82
CA LEU A 153 10.08 -13.61 1.79
C LEU A 153 9.17 -13.62 0.58
N GLN A 154 7.88 -13.38 0.81
CA GLN A 154 6.92 -13.14 -0.26
C GLN A 154 6.51 -11.67 -0.22
N ILE A 155 6.64 -10.98 -1.35
CA ILE A 155 6.24 -9.57 -1.47
C ILE A 155 4.78 -9.50 -1.87
N TYR A 156 4.00 -8.73 -1.12
CA TYR A 156 2.63 -8.38 -1.49
C TYR A 156 2.54 -6.88 -1.80
N PRO A 157 2.12 -6.51 -3.02
CA PRO A 157 1.79 -5.12 -3.32
C PRO A 157 0.55 -4.67 -2.55
N THR A 158 0.31 -3.36 -2.44
CA THR A 158 -0.80 -2.80 -1.63
C THR A 158 -2.16 -3.38 -2.03
N GLU A 159 -2.34 -3.66 -3.32
CA GLU A 159 -3.58 -4.16 -3.92
C GLU A 159 -4.00 -5.53 -3.34
N MET A 160 -3.05 -6.29 -2.80
CA MET A 160 -3.35 -7.57 -2.12
C MET A 160 -4.17 -7.37 -0.85
N LEU A 161 -4.16 -6.18 -0.24
CA LEU A 161 -4.96 -5.87 0.94
C LEU A 161 -6.28 -5.19 0.53
N ASP A 162 -7.39 -5.85 0.79
CA ASP A 162 -8.71 -5.33 0.42
C ASP A 162 -9.15 -4.15 1.31
N LEU A 163 -9.06 -2.93 0.78
CA LEU A 163 -9.51 -1.70 1.47
C LEU A 163 -11.02 -1.68 1.74
N ALA A 164 -11.82 -2.39 0.95
CA ALA A 164 -13.26 -2.48 1.14
C ALA A 164 -13.64 -3.50 2.23
N TYR A 165 -12.71 -4.35 2.67
CA TYR A 165 -12.99 -5.37 3.67
C TYR A 165 -13.07 -4.77 5.08
N ASN A 166 -14.31 -4.61 5.56
CA ASN A 166 -14.63 -4.02 6.86
C ASN A 166 -15.74 -4.84 7.54
N GLY A 167 -15.64 -5.08 8.84
CA GLY A 167 -16.65 -5.86 9.56
C GLY A 167 -16.18 -6.44 10.88
N PRO A 168 -17.00 -7.27 11.54
CA PRO A 168 -16.54 -8.09 12.66
C PRO A 168 -15.51 -9.12 12.16
N ALA A 169 -14.50 -9.41 12.97
CA ALA A 169 -13.58 -10.51 12.68
C ALA A 169 -14.16 -11.85 13.17
N GLU A 170 -13.58 -12.96 12.72
CA GLU A 170 -13.94 -14.31 13.20
C GLU A 170 -13.68 -14.48 14.70
N ILE A 171 -12.61 -13.84 15.21
CA ILE A 171 -12.28 -13.84 16.62
C ILE A 171 -13.19 -12.83 17.33
N GLU A 172 -13.95 -13.30 18.30
CA GLU A 172 -14.88 -12.47 19.07
C GLU A 172 -14.16 -11.27 19.73
N GLY A 173 -14.74 -10.07 19.55
CA GLY A 173 -14.18 -8.82 20.06
C GLY A 173 -13.14 -8.16 19.15
N ASN A 174 -12.66 -8.85 18.12
CA ASN A 174 -11.85 -8.24 17.07
C ASN A 174 -12.74 -7.64 15.97
N TYR A 175 -12.21 -6.64 15.27
CA TYR A 175 -12.86 -6.03 14.12
C TYR A 175 -11.86 -5.83 12.99
N ILE A 176 -12.36 -5.87 11.76
CA ILE A 176 -11.59 -5.68 10.54
C ILE A 176 -11.93 -4.30 9.98
N ARG A 177 -10.88 -3.56 9.60
CA ARG A 177 -11.00 -2.29 8.90
C ARG A 177 -9.96 -2.23 7.79
N MET A 178 -10.41 -2.06 6.55
CA MET A 178 -9.57 -2.00 5.35
C MET A 178 -8.61 -3.20 5.27
N GLY A 179 -9.13 -4.41 5.48
CA GLY A 179 -8.33 -5.64 5.46
C GLY A 179 -7.44 -5.88 6.69
N ILE A 180 -7.33 -4.89 7.60
CA ILE A 180 -6.52 -5.01 8.82
C ILE A 180 -7.40 -5.43 10.00
N GLU A 181 -7.02 -6.49 10.69
CA GLU A 181 -7.70 -6.95 11.90
C GLU A 181 -7.10 -6.29 13.15
N PHE A 182 -7.99 -5.73 13.97
CA PHE A 182 -7.69 -5.10 15.23
C PHE A 182 -8.32 -5.89 16.37
N ASN A 183 -7.60 -5.99 17.49
CA ASN A 183 -8.18 -6.50 18.72
C ASN A 183 -9.09 -5.47 19.41
N ALA A 184 -9.78 -5.90 20.47
CA ALA A 184 -10.65 -5.02 21.27
C ALA A 184 -9.92 -3.78 21.84
N SER A 185 -8.59 -3.83 22.00
CA SER A 185 -7.77 -2.70 22.44
C SER A 185 -7.29 -1.78 21.29
N GLY A 186 -7.70 -2.06 20.05
CA GLY A 186 -7.31 -1.31 18.86
C GLY A 186 -5.88 -1.59 18.35
N LYS A 187 -5.25 -2.68 18.79
CA LYS A 187 -3.94 -3.10 18.26
C LYS A 187 -4.13 -4.01 17.04
N ARG A 188 -3.29 -3.83 16.02
CA ARG A 188 -3.25 -4.69 14.83
C ARG A 188 -2.79 -6.10 15.22
N VAL A 189 -3.51 -7.13 14.77
CA VAL A 189 -3.20 -8.53 15.10
C VAL A 189 -3.08 -9.43 13.86
N ALA A 190 -3.73 -9.06 12.76
CA ALA A 190 -3.65 -9.79 11.50
C ALA A 190 -3.98 -8.88 10.31
N TYR A 191 -3.66 -9.36 9.13
CA TYR A 191 -4.01 -8.78 7.83
C TYR A 191 -4.73 -9.86 7.02
N HIS A 192 -5.70 -9.45 6.21
CA HIS A 192 -6.49 -10.33 5.37
C HIS A 192 -6.17 -10.01 3.92
N PHE A 193 -5.18 -10.72 3.38
CA PHE A 193 -4.73 -10.55 2.01
C PHE A 193 -5.55 -11.42 1.06
N TRP A 194 -5.71 -11.01 -0.18
CA TRP A 194 -6.14 -11.92 -1.23
C TRP A 194 -5.16 -13.08 -1.39
N GLU A 195 -5.66 -14.26 -1.73
CA GLU A 195 -4.79 -15.41 -2.06
C GLU A 195 -4.04 -15.19 -3.38
N HIS A 196 -4.74 -14.61 -4.36
CA HIS A 196 -4.21 -14.24 -5.66
C HIS A 196 -4.43 -12.76 -5.93
N HIS A 197 -3.64 -12.18 -6.82
CA HIS A 197 -3.75 -10.77 -7.13
C HIS A 197 -5.16 -10.41 -7.64
N PRO A 198 -5.85 -9.41 -7.06
CA PRO A 198 -7.27 -9.18 -7.34
C PRO A 198 -7.58 -8.69 -8.75
N TYR A 199 -6.56 -8.22 -9.48
CA TYR A 199 -6.67 -7.76 -10.86
C TYR A 199 -5.95 -8.69 -11.84
N ASP A 200 -5.62 -9.91 -11.42
CA ASP A 200 -5.06 -10.94 -12.30
C ASP A 200 -6.12 -11.99 -12.64
N ASP A 201 -6.21 -12.33 -13.93
CA ASP A 201 -7.11 -13.36 -14.42
C ASP A 201 -6.44 -14.73 -14.27
N VAL A 202 -6.52 -15.30 -13.06
CA VAL A 202 -5.98 -16.64 -12.81
C VAL A 202 -6.77 -17.66 -13.65
N PRO A 203 -6.10 -18.45 -14.52
CA PRO A 203 -6.80 -19.44 -15.33
C PRO A 203 -7.46 -20.47 -14.41
N ALA A 204 -8.78 -20.63 -14.56
CA ALA A 204 -9.55 -21.58 -13.76
C ALA A 204 -8.96 -23.00 -13.90
N ASN A 205 -8.35 -23.49 -12.82
CA ASN A 205 -8.00 -24.89 -12.65
C ASN A 205 -8.95 -25.51 -11.61
N MET A 206 -8.93 -26.84 -11.45
CA MET A 206 -9.85 -27.53 -10.53
C MET A 206 -9.73 -27.12 -9.05
N ALA A 207 -8.75 -26.28 -8.68
CA ALA A 207 -8.52 -25.81 -7.31
C ALA A 207 -8.98 -24.35 -7.07
N PHE A 208 -9.26 -23.57 -8.12
CA PHE A 208 -9.67 -22.16 -7.98
C PHE A 208 -11.18 -22.02 -8.15
N GLU A 209 -11.92 -22.07 -7.04
CA GLU A 209 -13.38 -21.94 -7.03
C GLU A 209 -13.85 -20.47 -6.94
N SER A 210 -13.13 -19.63 -6.20
CA SER A 210 -13.38 -18.19 -6.08
C SER A 210 -12.20 -17.46 -5.43
N GLN A 211 -12.22 -16.13 -5.47
CA GLN A 211 -11.18 -15.31 -4.84
C GLN A 211 -11.33 -15.34 -3.30
N GLU A 212 -10.43 -16.04 -2.62
CA GLU A 212 -10.42 -16.15 -1.16
C GLU A 212 -9.41 -15.19 -0.51
N ARG A 213 -9.65 -14.89 0.78
CA ARG A 213 -8.74 -14.08 1.60
C ARG A 213 -8.02 -14.98 2.60
N VAL A 214 -6.71 -14.81 2.70
CA VAL A 214 -5.85 -15.49 3.65
C VAL A 214 -5.54 -14.56 4.82
N ARG A 215 -5.93 -14.98 6.02
CA ARG A 215 -5.60 -14.28 7.27
C ARG A 215 -4.15 -14.56 7.66
N VAL A 216 -3.29 -13.56 7.53
CA VAL A 216 -1.88 -13.58 7.93
C VAL A 216 -1.71 -12.86 9.26
N LYS A 217 -1.13 -13.53 10.27
CA LYS A 217 -0.86 -12.91 11.57
C LYS A 217 0.17 -11.79 11.40
N GLY A 218 -0.10 -10.62 12.00
CA GLY A 218 0.88 -9.55 12.06
C GLY A 218 2.01 -9.93 13.02
N SER A 219 3.26 -9.64 12.65
CA SER A 219 4.36 -9.64 13.61
C SER A 219 4.14 -8.50 14.60
N ALA A 220 3.90 -8.83 15.87
CA ALA A 220 3.76 -7.86 16.96
C ALA A 220 5.09 -7.22 17.34
#